data_AF-A0A1I6P9K2-F1
#
_entry.id   AF-A0A1I6P9K2-F1
#
_cell.length_a   1.000
_cell.length_b   1.000
_cell.length_c   1.000
_cell.angle_alpha   90.00
_cell.angle_beta   90.00
_cell.angle_gamma   90.00
#
_symmetry.space_group_name_H-M   'P 1'
#
loop_
_entity.id
_entity.type
_entity.pdbx_description
1 polymer ?
#
loop_
_entity_poly.entity_id
_entity_poly.type
_entity_poly.pdbx_seq_one_letter_code
_entity_poly.pdbx_strand_id
1 'polypeptide(L)'
;MRKRVVASAGALAAAGMIAGGGMAAADVQEVDWHNAAFEVPQVGPCPRQVVSFTNGAGEAGDWIYRFAPEKPIGYADVTGEGVDDALMYVECGPRGAEYSRALIGMTTDPGGTEPHALGTVVSPPVWTQVPEEHQVFHGDIAVWINDLDTGQGHTEHYRWASSAQAFVRIDGQ
;
A
#
# COMPACT_ATOMS: atom_id res chain seq x y z
N MET A 1 -77.38 21.85 22.65
CA MET A 1 -75.91 21.78 22.56
C MET A 1 -75.42 20.68 23.50
N ARG A 2 -74.97 19.54 22.96
CA ARG A 2 -74.67 18.31 23.72
C ARG A 2 -73.17 17.99 23.67
N LYS A 3 -72.66 17.68 24.87
CA LYS A 3 -71.68 16.64 25.28
C LYS A 3 -70.17 16.84 25.10
N ARG A 4 -69.50 16.38 26.16
CA ARG A 4 -68.08 16.37 26.55
C ARG A 4 -67.29 15.19 25.95
N VAL A 5 -65.98 15.44 25.76
CA VAL A 5 -64.77 14.64 26.07
C VAL A 5 -64.71 13.17 25.59
N VAL A 6 -63.68 12.81 24.81
CA VAL A 6 -62.75 11.69 25.08
C VAL A 6 -61.40 11.97 24.40
N ALA A 7 -60.31 11.88 25.18
CA ALA A 7 -58.92 11.87 24.71
C ALA A 7 -58.53 10.47 24.23
N SER A 8 -57.68 10.35 23.22
CA SER A 8 -57.07 9.07 22.86
C SER A 8 -55.62 9.27 22.46
N ALA A 9 -54.75 8.80 23.34
CA ALA A 9 -53.32 8.63 23.13
C ALA A 9 -53.05 7.54 22.09
N GLY A 10 -51.99 7.68 21.31
CA GLY A 10 -51.60 6.71 20.30
C GLY A 10 -50.13 6.82 19.88
N ALA A 11 -49.30 6.07 20.61
CA ALA A 11 -48.00 5.47 20.25
C ALA A 11 -46.88 6.34 19.65
N LEU A 12 -45.86 6.61 20.49
CA LEU A 12 -44.48 6.76 20.04
C LEU A 12 -43.98 5.40 19.50
N ALA A 13 -43.77 5.31 18.20
CA ALA A 13 -42.97 4.23 17.61
C ALA A 13 -41.48 4.61 17.75
N ALA A 14 -40.83 4.09 18.79
CA ALA A 14 -39.38 4.08 18.87
C ALA A 14 -38.85 3.10 17.81
N ALA A 15 -38.44 3.62 16.67
CA ALA A 15 -37.66 2.86 15.70
C ALA A 15 -36.29 2.58 16.33
N GLY A 16 -36.14 1.36 16.85
CA GLY A 16 -34.85 0.84 17.28
C GLY A 16 -33.93 0.78 16.07
N MET A 17 -33.00 1.73 15.99
CA MET A 17 -31.82 1.59 15.15
C MET A 17 -31.00 0.46 15.73
N ILE A 18 -31.11 -0.72 15.12
CA ILE A 18 -30.08 -1.75 15.23
C ILE A 18 -28.86 -1.14 14.54
N ALA A 19 -28.04 -0.43 15.31
CA ALA A 19 -26.68 -0.13 14.93
C ALA A 19 -25.99 -1.49 14.78
N GLY A 20 -26.01 -2.02 13.57
CA GLY A 20 -25.08 -3.06 13.18
C GLY A 20 -23.71 -2.49 13.45
N GLY A 21 -23.09 -2.95 14.53
CA GLY A 21 -21.67 -2.75 14.76
C GLY A 21 -20.95 -3.50 13.65
N GLY A 22 -20.85 -2.85 12.49
CA GLY A 22 -19.78 -3.18 11.56
C GLY A 22 -18.52 -2.96 12.36
N MET A 23 -17.78 -4.05 12.61
CA MET A 23 -16.38 -3.90 12.97
C MET A 23 -15.80 -2.95 11.94
N ALA A 24 -15.32 -1.79 12.37
CA ALA A 24 -14.58 -0.91 11.49
C ALA A 24 -13.49 -1.80 10.87
N ALA A 25 -13.49 -1.91 9.55
CA ALA A 25 -12.41 -2.60 8.88
C ALA A 25 -11.14 -1.83 9.26
N ALA A 26 -10.16 -2.52 9.85
CA ALA A 26 -8.87 -1.90 10.11
C ALA A 26 -8.29 -1.42 8.77
N ASP A 27 -7.86 -0.18 8.75
CA ASP A 27 -7.35 0.50 7.56
C ASP A 27 -5.87 0.18 7.37
N VAL A 28 -5.42 0.00 6.12
CA VAL A 28 -3.99 -0.20 5.76
C VAL A 28 -3.11 0.93 6.32
N GLN A 29 -3.71 2.11 6.55
CA GLN A 29 -3.08 3.30 7.12
C GLN A 29 -2.78 3.16 8.62
N GLU A 30 -3.42 2.22 9.34
CA GLU A 30 -3.21 2.00 10.77
C GLU A 30 -1.99 1.13 11.08
N VAL A 31 -1.41 0.49 10.06
CA VAL A 31 -0.20 -0.33 10.20
C VAL A 31 1.01 0.58 10.49
N ASP A 32 1.75 0.28 11.55
CA ASP A 32 3.05 0.90 11.81
C ASP A 32 4.11 0.27 10.90
N TRP A 33 4.06 0.61 9.61
CA TRP A 33 4.92 0.05 8.55
C TRP A 33 6.41 0.09 8.88
N HIS A 34 6.87 1.14 9.57
CA HIS A 34 8.27 1.30 9.94
C HIS A 34 8.70 0.38 11.09
N ASN A 35 7.77 -0.23 11.82
CA ASN A 35 8.07 -1.18 12.91
C ASN A 35 7.35 -2.54 12.73
N ALA A 36 6.79 -2.79 11.54
CA ALA A 36 6.11 -4.03 11.20
C ALA A 36 7.09 -5.10 10.71
N ALA A 37 6.65 -6.36 10.76
CA ALA A 37 7.31 -7.47 10.09
C ALA A 37 6.45 -7.94 8.92
N PHE A 38 7.02 -8.04 7.72
CA PHE A 38 6.29 -8.46 6.53
C PHE A 38 7.24 -9.01 5.46
N GLU A 39 6.69 -9.74 4.49
CA GLU A 39 7.42 -10.17 3.31
C GLU A 39 7.69 -8.98 2.39
N VAL A 40 8.95 -8.63 2.20
CA VAL A 40 9.36 -7.68 1.15
C VAL A 40 9.50 -8.47 -0.15
N PRO A 41 8.84 -8.07 -1.25
CA PRO A 41 9.03 -8.70 -2.55
C PRO A 41 10.44 -8.41 -3.08
N GLN A 42 10.80 -8.96 -4.24
CA GLN A 42 12.14 -8.77 -4.81
C GLN A 42 12.43 -7.28 -5.08
N VAL A 43 13.59 -6.80 -4.60
CA VAL A 43 14.09 -5.43 -4.80
C VAL A 43 15.49 -5.49 -5.42
N GLY A 44 15.59 -5.24 -6.72
CA GLY A 44 16.81 -5.38 -7.49
C GLY A 44 17.43 -6.78 -7.30
N PRO A 45 18.69 -6.88 -6.81
CA PRO A 45 19.34 -8.16 -6.54
C PRO A 45 18.88 -8.83 -5.23
N CYS A 46 18.16 -8.12 -4.37
CA CYS A 46 17.73 -8.66 -3.09
C CYS A 46 16.56 -9.64 -3.25
N PRO A 47 16.65 -10.85 -2.70
CA PRO A 47 15.59 -11.85 -2.80
C PRO A 47 14.35 -11.44 -2.01
N ARG A 48 13.20 -12.00 -2.36
CA ARG A 48 12.00 -11.95 -1.53
C ARG A 48 12.28 -12.57 -0.16
N GLN A 49 12.03 -11.83 0.93
CA GLN A 49 12.23 -12.30 2.31
C GLN A 49 11.28 -11.61 3.30
N VAL A 50 10.99 -12.30 4.41
CA VAL A 50 10.36 -11.70 5.58
C VAL A 50 11.37 -10.85 6.34
N VAL A 51 11.06 -9.58 6.54
CA VAL A 51 11.92 -8.61 7.22
C VAL A 51 11.16 -8.04 8.41
N SER A 52 11.79 -8.07 9.59
CA SER A 52 11.30 -7.34 10.76
C SER A 52 11.92 -5.95 10.77
N PHE A 53 11.11 -4.92 10.51
CA PHE A 53 11.58 -3.54 10.53
C PHE A 53 11.58 -2.96 11.94
N THR A 54 12.53 -2.06 12.19
CA THR A 54 12.58 -1.23 13.38
C THR A 54 13.03 0.16 12.95
N ASN A 55 12.18 1.16 13.16
CA ASN A 55 12.37 2.53 12.66
C ASN A 55 12.67 2.60 11.15
N GLY A 56 12.01 1.74 10.37
CA GLY A 56 12.10 1.73 8.91
C GLY A 56 13.31 1.00 8.34
N ALA A 57 14.08 0.26 9.14
CA ALA A 57 15.17 -0.59 8.64
C ALA A 57 15.14 -1.98 9.28
N GLY A 58 15.60 -2.99 8.54
CA GLY A 58 15.72 -4.36 9.01
C GLY A 58 16.79 -5.12 8.23
N GLU A 59 17.29 -6.20 8.81
CA GLU A 59 18.25 -7.10 8.16
C GLU A 59 17.61 -8.47 7.97
N ALA A 60 17.83 -9.08 6.81
CA ALA A 60 17.42 -10.46 6.55
C ALA A 60 18.46 -11.14 5.65
N GLY A 61 19.07 -12.22 6.17
CA GLY A 61 20.24 -12.84 5.55
C GLY A 61 21.42 -11.87 5.49
N ASP A 62 22.01 -11.72 4.30
CA ASP A 62 23.13 -10.81 4.03
C ASP A 62 22.70 -9.42 3.54
N TRP A 63 21.40 -9.14 3.54
CA TRP A 63 20.80 -7.95 2.94
C TRP A 63 20.22 -7.01 4.00
N ILE A 64 20.36 -5.72 3.75
CA ILE A 64 19.74 -4.66 4.53
C ILE A 64 18.58 -4.10 3.72
N TYR A 65 17.40 -4.06 4.34
CA TYR A 65 16.19 -3.46 3.78
C TYR A 65 15.87 -2.20 4.57
N ARG A 66 15.52 -1.11 3.88
CA ARG A 66 15.08 0.11 4.53
C ARG A 66 14.06 0.86 3.70
N PHE A 67 13.17 1.58 4.37
CA PHE A 67 12.32 2.57 3.73
C PHE A 67 13.19 3.71 3.20
N ALA A 68 12.88 4.23 2.02
CA ALA A 68 13.53 5.43 1.51
C ALA A 68 13.15 6.61 2.43
N PRO A 69 14.12 7.21 3.17
CA PRO A 69 13.82 8.09 4.30
C PRO A 69 13.11 9.39 3.91
N GLU A 70 13.28 9.85 2.66
CA GLU A 70 12.65 11.05 2.12
C GLU A 70 11.32 10.79 1.41
N LYS A 71 10.84 9.55 1.36
CA LYS A 71 9.64 9.17 0.60
C LYS A 71 8.51 8.78 1.54
N PRO A 72 7.37 9.50 1.54
CA PRO A 72 6.21 9.08 2.32
C PRO A 72 5.61 7.80 1.74
N ILE A 73 4.89 7.06 2.58
CA ILE A 73 4.03 5.97 2.14
C ILE A 73 2.81 6.58 1.44
N GLY A 74 2.57 6.16 0.20
CA GLY A 74 1.36 6.50 -0.54
C GLY A 74 0.23 5.51 -0.22
N TYR A 75 -1.01 5.97 -0.26
CA TYR A 75 -2.19 5.12 -0.08
C TYR A 75 -3.18 5.37 -1.21
N ALA A 76 -3.63 4.30 -1.85
CA ALA A 76 -4.64 4.35 -2.91
C ALA A 76 -5.20 2.94 -3.18
N ASP A 77 -6.46 2.86 -3.58
CA ASP A 77 -7.05 1.64 -4.15
C ASP A 77 -6.41 1.33 -5.52
N VAL A 78 -5.37 0.48 -5.52
CA VAL A 78 -4.67 0.04 -6.74
C VAL A 78 -5.15 -1.32 -7.22
N THR A 79 -5.82 -2.08 -6.35
CA THR A 79 -6.39 -3.40 -6.67
C THR A 79 -7.81 -3.31 -7.25
N GLY A 80 -8.51 -2.19 -7.02
CA GLY A 80 -9.90 -1.96 -7.44
C GLY A 80 -10.92 -2.58 -6.48
N GLU A 81 -10.52 -2.87 -5.24
CA GLU A 81 -11.35 -3.55 -4.23
C GLU A 81 -12.14 -2.56 -3.36
N GLY A 82 -11.98 -1.26 -3.58
CA GLY A 82 -12.67 -0.21 -2.83
C GLY A 82 -12.06 0.06 -1.44
N VAL A 83 -10.85 -0.44 -1.20
CA VAL A 83 -10.02 -0.17 -0.02
C VAL A 83 -8.64 0.29 -0.47
N ASP A 84 -7.98 1.11 0.34
CA ASP A 84 -6.65 1.58 0.01
C ASP A 84 -5.61 0.47 0.20
N ASP A 85 -4.59 0.50 -0.65
CA ASP A 85 -3.35 -0.27 -0.53
C ASP A 85 -2.18 0.68 -0.26
N ALA A 86 -1.13 0.20 0.40
CA ALA A 86 0.07 0.97 0.68
C ALA A 86 1.11 0.84 -0.45
N LEU A 87 1.63 1.98 -0.92
CA LEU A 87 2.70 2.10 -1.89
C LEU A 87 3.95 2.65 -1.23
N MET A 88 5.02 1.86 -1.19
CA MET A 88 6.20 2.16 -0.38
C MET A 88 7.48 2.05 -1.19
N TYR A 89 8.38 3.02 -1.02
CA TYR A 89 9.72 2.94 -1.55
C TYR A 89 10.62 2.18 -0.58
N VAL A 90 11.10 1.02 -1.01
CA VAL A 90 12.02 0.19 -0.25
C VAL A 90 13.35 0.13 -0.98
N GLU A 91 14.41 0.36 -0.23
CA GLU A 91 15.79 0.20 -0.65
C GLU A 91 16.35 -1.09 -0.11
N CYS A 92 17.15 -1.77 -0.93
CA CYS A 92 17.86 -2.96 -0.49
C CYS A 92 19.26 -3.09 -1.12
N GLY A 93 20.21 -3.56 -0.31
CA GLY A 93 21.56 -3.86 -0.75
C GLY A 93 22.38 -4.57 0.32
N PRO A 94 23.58 -5.06 -0.03
CA PRO A 94 24.53 -5.59 0.93
C PRO A 94 25.00 -4.50 1.90
N ARG A 95 25.50 -4.90 3.07
CA ARG A 95 26.11 -3.96 4.01
C ARG A 95 27.32 -3.25 3.36
N GLY A 96 27.30 -1.91 3.37
CA GLY A 96 28.41 -1.08 2.89
C GLY A 96 28.48 -0.93 1.36
N ALA A 97 27.42 -1.31 0.64
CA ALA A 97 27.30 -1.14 -0.80
C ALA A 97 26.12 -0.21 -1.14
N GLU A 98 25.95 0.03 -2.42
CA GLU A 98 24.89 0.81 -3.05
C GLU A 98 23.58 0.01 -2.99
N TYR A 99 22.48 0.72 -2.77
CA TYR A 99 21.16 0.12 -2.57
C TYR A 99 20.35 0.29 -3.85
N SER A 100 19.70 -0.79 -4.28
CA SER A 100 18.65 -0.72 -5.30
C SER A 100 17.36 -0.26 -4.64
N ARG A 101 16.58 0.58 -5.31
CA ARG A 101 15.29 1.07 -4.82
C ARG A 101 14.17 0.52 -5.69
N ALA A 102 13.09 0.08 -5.04
CA ALA A 102 11.86 -0.35 -5.69
C ALA A 102 10.66 0.37 -5.10
N LEU A 103 9.59 0.47 -5.88
CA LEU A 103 8.25 0.75 -5.37
C LEU A 103 7.53 -0.58 -5.20
N ILE A 104 7.02 -0.85 -4.00
CA ILE A 104 6.27 -2.06 -3.67
C ILE A 104 4.84 -1.71 -3.26
N GLY A 105 3.91 -2.62 -3.54
CA GLY A 105 2.53 -2.56 -3.07
C GLY A 105 2.30 -3.54 -1.93
N MET A 106 1.63 -3.09 -0.88
CA MET A 106 1.21 -3.89 0.27
C MET A 106 -0.26 -3.64 0.59
N THR A 107 -0.89 -4.62 1.22
CA THR A 107 -2.28 -4.56 1.67
C THR A 107 -2.40 -5.21 3.05
N THR A 108 -3.61 -5.29 3.61
CA THR A 108 -3.88 -6.04 4.84
C THR A 108 -5.06 -7.00 4.66
N ASP A 109 -5.19 -7.97 5.57
CA ASP A 109 -6.39 -8.80 5.60
C ASP A 109 -7.67 -7.96 5.83
N PRO A 110 -8.81 -8.35 5.23
CA PRO A 110 -10.07 -7.66 5.47
C PRO A 110 -10.42 -7.56 6.96
N GLY A 111 -10.42 -6.33 7.49
CA GLY A 111 -10.72 -6.06 8.90
C GLY A 111 -9.57 -6.35 9.87
N GLY A 112 -8.35 -6.57 9.37
CA GLY A 112 -7.14 -6.75 10.15
C GLY A 112 -6.02 -5.81 9.72
N THR A 113 -4.94 -5.81 10.50
CA THR A 113 -3.71 -5.04 10.24
C THR A 113 -2.53 -5.95 9.86
N GLU A 114 -2.77 -7.23 9.61
CA GLU A 114 -1.74 -8.18 9.19
C GLU A 114 -1.29 -7.84 7.75
N PRO A 115 -0.02 -7.44 7.54
CA PRO A 115 0.42 -6.98 6.23
C PRO A 115 0.67 -8.11 5.23
N HIS A 116 0.26 -7.90 3.98
CA HIS A 116 0.49 -8.81 2.86
C HIS A 116 1.09 -8.08 1.68
N ALA A 117 2.02 -8.73 0.97
CA ALA A 117 2.60 -8.16 -0.23
C ALA A 117 1.68 -8.36 -1.44
N LEU A 118 1.31 -7.26 -2.10
CA LEU A 118 0.76 -7.31 -3.46
C LEU A 118 1.87 -7.56 -4.48
N GLY A 119 3.09 -7.13 -4.17
CA GLY A 119 4.29 -7.40 -4.96
C GLY A 119 5.05 -6.13 -5.34
N THR A 120 6.01 -6.29 -6.24
CA THR A 120 6.82 -5.17 -6.74
C THR A 120 6.06 -4.44 -7.84
N VAL A 121 5.86 -3.13 -7.70
CA VAL A 121 5.31 -2.27 -8.76
C VAL A 121 6.40 -2.03 -9.80
N VAL A 122 7.56 -1.52 -9.35
CA VAL A 122 8.74 -1.35 -10.19
C VAL A 122 10.01 -1.59 -9.39
N SER A 123 10.96 -2.29 -10.02
CA SER A 123 12.30 -2.52 -9.49
C SER A 123 13.27 -2.50 -10.66
N PRO A 124 13.93 -1.35 -10.94
CA PRO A 124 14.90 -1.28 -12.01
C PRO A 124 16.03 -2.31 -11.82
N PRO A 125 16.62 -2.83 -12.92
CA PRO A 125 17.59 -3.92 -12.85
C PRO A 125 18.98 -3.46 -12.34
N VAL A 126 19.23 -2.15 -12.31
CA VAL A 126 20.49 -1.54 -11.89
C VAL A 126 20.20 -0.48 -10.82
N TRP A 127 21.10 -0.37 -9.84
CA TRP A 127 20.93 0.55 -8.71
C TRP A 127 20.97 2.03 -9.12
N THR A 128 21.55 2.34 -10.28
CA THR A 128 21.63 3.71 -10.83
C THR A 128 20.31 4.18 -11.41
N GLN A 129 19.33 3.29 -11.62
CA GLN A 129 17.97 3.66 -11.98
C GLN A 129 17.10 3.62 -10.73
N VAL A 130 16.64 4.81 -10.33
CA VAL A 130 16.01 5.02 -9.04
C VAL A 130 14.57 5.49 -9.27
N PRO A 131 13.55 4.73 -8.85
CA PRO A 131 12.19 5.23 -8.83
C PRO A 131 12.09 6.28 -7.72
N GLU A 132 11.69 7.51 -8.07
CA GLU A 132 11.71 8.65 -7.14
C GLU A 132 10.30 9.13 -6.77
N GLU A 133 9.34 9.10 -7.69
CA GLU A 133 8.01 9.63 -7.47
C GLU A 133 6.96 8.76 -8.15
N HIS A 134 5.78 8.66 -7.55
CA HIS A 134 4.66 7.97 -8.16
C HIS A 134 3.39 8.80 -8.07
N GLN A 135 2.48 8.58 -9.01
CA GLN A 135 1.12 9.11 -9.00
C GLN A 135 0.16 7.98 -9.32
N VAL A 136 -0.97 7.95 -8.62
CA VAL A 136 -2.04 6.99 -8.87
C VAL A 136 -3.24 7.70 -9.50
N PHE A 137 -3.75 7.15 -10.59
CA PHE A 137 -4.95 7.66 -11.27
C PHE A 137 -5.80 6.51 -11.80
N HIS A 138 -7.02 6.36 -11.26
CA HIS A 138 -7.93 5.26 -11.62
C HIS A 138 -7.28 3.86 -11.58
N GLY A 139 -6.46 3.59 -10.57
CA GLY A 139 -5.75 2.31 -10.40
C GLY A 139 -4.48 2.15 -11.25
N ASP A 140 -4.18 3.12 -12.14
CA ASP A 140 -2.90 3.18 -12.83
C ASP A 140 -1.87 3.89 -11.98
N ILE A 141 -0.64 3.36 -11.97
CA ILE A 141 0.49 3.90 -11.23
C ILE A 141 1.51 4.39 -12.26
N ALA A 142 1.70 5.70 -12.33
CA ALA A 142 2.80 6.32 -13.08
C ALA A 142 3.98 6.49 -12.13
N VAL A 143 5.17 6.01 -12.50
CA VAL A 143 6.39 6.09 -11.69
C VAL A 143 7.49 6.81 -12.46
N TRP A 144 8.02 7.90 -11.90
CA TRP A 144 9.19 8.59 -12.42
C TRP A 144 10.47 7.87 -11.97
N ILE A 145 11.29 7.50 -12.93
CA ILE A 145 12.57 6.83 -12.73
C ILE A 145 13.67 7.78 -13.18
N ASN A 146 14.62 8.03 -12.29
CA ASN A 146 15.81 8.82 -12.54
C ASN A 146 17.01 7.89 -12.78
N ASP A 147 17.72 8.10 -13.88
CA ASP A 147 18.95 7.37 -14.22
C ASP A 147 20.16 8.24 -13.83
N LEU A 148 20.82 7.86 -12.74
CA LEU A 148 21.95 8.59 -12.16
C LEU A 148 23.20 8.57 -13.05
N ASP A 149 23.34 7.59 -13.95
CA ASP A 149 24.49 7.48 -14.86
C ASP A 149 24.39 8.50 -15.99
N THR A 150 23.18 8.74 -16.49
CA THR A 150 22.92 9.62 -17.64
C THR A 150 22.38 11.00 -17.25
N GLY A 151 21.85 11.13 -16.02
CA GLY A 151 21.12 12.31 -15.56
C GLY A 151 19.77 12.52 -16.26
N GLN A 152 19.27 11.50 -16.96
CA GLN A 152 17.96 11.51 -17.60
C GLN A 152 16.92 10.82 -16.72
N GLY A 153 15.65 11.09 -16.97
CA GLY A 153 14.58 10.31 -16.36
C GLY A 153 13.46 10.03 -17.33
N HIS A 154 12.66 9.02 -16.99
CA HIS A 154 11.52 8.57 -17.77
C HIS A 154 10.39 8.14 -16.83
N THR A 155 9.16 8.11 -17.36
CA THR A 155 8.00 7.61 -16.64
C THR A 155 7.67 6.22 -17.12
N GLU A 156 7.39 5.31 -16.18
CA GLU A 156 6.82 4.00 -16.45
C GLU A 156 5.41 3.90 -15.88
N HIS A 157 4.51 3.20 -16.57
CA HIS A 157 3.13 3.02 -16.14
C HIS A 157 2.82 1.56 -15.79
N TYR A 158 2.16 1.36 -14.66
CA TYR A 158 1.80 0.05 -14.12
C TYR A 158 0.32 -0.03 -13.75
N ARG A 159 -0.24 -1.23 -13.77
CA ARG A 159 -1.61 -1.53 -13.30
C ARG A 159 -1.63 -2.88 -12.59
N TRP A 160 -2.49 -3.02 -11.58
CA TRP A 160 -2.79 -4.32 -11.00
C TRP A 160 -3.53 -5.23 -11.98
N ALA A 161 -2.99 -6.42 -12.23
CA ALA A 161 -3.64 -7.47 -13.01
C ALA A 161 -4.15 -8.57 -12.08
N SER A 162 -5.45 -8.54 -11.77
CA SER A 162 -6.10 -9.52 -10.88
C SER A 162 -5.93 -10.98 -11.32
N SER A 163 -5.84 -11.23 -12.63
CA SER A 163 -5.59 -12.57 -13.19
C SER A 163 -4.20 -13.13 -12.89
N ALA A 164 -3.20 -12.24 -12.73
CA ALA A 164 -1.82 -12.61 -12.41
C ALA A 164 -1.48 -12.40 -10.93
N GLN A 165 -2.35 -11.70 -10.19
CA GLN A 165 -2.07 -11.19 -8.85
C GLN A 165 -0.72 -10.47 -8.79
N ALA A 166 -0.49 -9.55 -9.74
CA ALA A 166 0.74 -8.81 -9.86
C ALA A 166 0.52 -7.45 -10.54
N PHE A 167 1.43 -6.51 -10.30
CA PHE A 167 1.53 -5.29 -11.10
C PHE A 167 2.16 -5.60 -12.45
N VAL A 168 1.54 -5.11 -13.53
CA VAL A 168 2.04 -5.26 -14.89
C VAL A 168 2.29 -3.89 -15.49
N ARG A 169 3.37 -3.76 -16.25
CA ARG A 169 3.68 -2.56 -17.01
C ARG A 169 2.70 -2.43 -18.20
N ILE A 170 2.10 -1.26 -18.38
CA ILE A 170 1.01 -1.02 -19.35
C ILE A 170 1.34 -0.02 -20.46
N ASP A 171 2.44 0.72 -20.34
CA ASP A 171 2.86 1.66 -21.39
C ASP A 171 3.54 0.97 -22.58
N GLY A 172 3.88 -0.32 -22.45
CA GLY A 172 4.46 -1.11 -23.52
C GLY A 172 5.86 -0.61 -23.93
N GLN A 173 6.68 -1.52 -24.48
CA GLN A 173 7.91 -1.11 -25.16
C GLN A 173 7.62 -0.56 -26.55
#